data_AF-A0A9W9P1Q9-F1
#
_entry.id   AF-A0A9W9P1Q9-F1
#
_cell.length_a   1.000
_cell.length_b   1.000
_cell.length_c   1.000
_cell.angle_alpha   90.00
_cell.angle_beta   90.00
_cell.angle_gamma   90.00
#
_symmetry.space_group_name_H-M   'P 1'
#
loop_
_entity.id
_entity.type
_entity.pdbx_description
1 polymer ?
#
loop_
_entity_poly.entity_id
_entity_poly.type
_entity_poly.pdbx_seq_one_letter_code
_entity_poly.pdbx_strand_id
1 'polypeptide(L)'
;MTFRRSHRKSRHGCNNCKRRRVKCDEGRPICANCDQRHDTCVYNTSAPFKFPEEQDAPLGRPGSQRQSEPAGPASESPNVLNNFDVTNPSSTPPTLDMKSLELVLQWIKHTHRFFARNEETRRLWEMPVLQEALQAPFLMHGILALSALHLSHFQSNQESSDWLNTALAHKNTALSMFSEQLPNITQVNAKAMMSFAGLAVAFSFASALNLIPSGEGPSLSSLTNIFTLSRGVQTVINAESKFLRESNFFPLFDIKTPDEPIPDQFLNAFERLEKLNVECYRQLQDHEMVTYQRAIAYMRELAPFTFAEPTSLTLLVGWAIRAPGKYFEDLNESNPFALVVLAHYCVFMHLARKNWCVGSWGRIVLQEISQNLAPEWHNHIGWALEQVSTTPNENL
;
A
#
# COMPACT_ATOMS: atom_id res chain seq x y z
N MET A 1 -71.06 -35.65 -10.25
CA MET A 1 -70.14 -34.49 -10.26
C MET A 1 -68.75 -34.98 -9.91
N THR A 2 -67.79 -34.86 -10.81
CA THR A 2 -66.43 -35.37 -10.64
C THR A 2 -65.62 -34.46 -9.70
N PHE A 3 -65.19 -35.02 -8.57
CA PHE A 3 -64.36 -34.31 -7.59
C PHE A 3 -62.94 -34.10 -8.13
N ARG A 4 -62.51 -32.83 -8.23
CA ARG A 4 -61.13 -32.45 -8.59
C ARG A 4 -60.18 -32.82 -7.46
N ARG A 5 -59.15 -33.63 -7.75
CA ARG A 5 -58.05 -33.94 -6.84
C ARG A 5 -57.27 -32.67 -6.50
N SER A 6 -57.02 -32.43 -5.21
CA SER A 6 -56.14 -31.37 -4.72
C SER A 6 -54.68 -31.70 -5.03
N HIS A 7 -53.98 -30.78 -5.71
CA HIS A 7 -52.56 -30.90 -5.99
C HIS A 7 -51.71 -30.11 -4.97
N ARG A 8 -50.58 -30.69 -4.56
CA ARG A 8 -49.56 -30.03 -3.71
C ARG A 8 -49.04 -28.78 -4.45
N LYS A 9 -49.31 -27.60 -3.90
CA LYS A 9 -48.90 -26.31 -4.49
C LYS A 9 -47.37 -26.21 -4.50
N SER A 10 -46.78 -25.99 -5.68
CA SER A 10 -45.35 -25.66 -5.80
C SER A 10 -45.11 -24.29 -5.16
N ARG A 11 -44.21 -24.22 -4.18
CA ARG A 11 -43.88 -22.98 -3.46
C ARG A 11 -43.02 -22.05 -4.31
N HIS A 12 -42.16 -22.59 -5.19
CA HIS A 12 -41.20 -21.82 -5.99
C HIS A 12 -41.53 -21.76 -7.49
N GLY A 13 -42.71 -22.21 -7.91
CA GLY A 13 -43.13 -22.17 -9.31
C GLY A 13 -43.15 -20.75 -9.90
N CYS A 14 -42.92 -20.66 -11.21
CA CYS A 14 -42.92 -19.40 -11.94
C CYS A 14 -44.29 -18.70 -11.88
N ASN A 15 -44.29 -17.39 -12.11
CA ASN A 15 -45.49 -16.56 -12.03
C ASN A 15 -46.58 -17.04 -13.00
N ASN A 16 -46.21 -17.49 -14.20
CA ASN A 16 -47.18 -17.90 -15.21
C ASN A 16 -47.86 -19.25 -14.86
N CYS A 17 -47.12 -20.23 -14.36
CA CYS A 17 -47.71 -21.49 -13.87
C CYS A 17 -48.59 -21.27 -12.63
N LYS A 18 -48.17 -20.39 -11.70
CA LYS A 18 -48.97 -19.99 -10.54
C LYS A 18 -50.28 -19.31 -10.95
N ARG A 19 -50.21 -18.36 -11.89
CA ARG A 19 -51.39 -17.66 -12.44
C ARG A 19 -52.37 -18.63 -13.08
N ARG A 20 -51.86 -19.61 -13.83
CA ARG A 20 -52.65 -20.63 -14.52
C ARG A 20 -53.11 -21.77 -13.60
N ARG A 21 -52.70 -21.75 -12.32
CA ARG A 21 -53.02 -22.76 -11.31
C ARG A 21 -52.64 -24.18 -11.75
N VAL A 22 -51.53 -24.30 -12.51
CA VAL A 22 -50.93 -25.58 -12.93
C VAL A 22 -49.60 -25.79 -12.20
N LYS A 23 -49.16 -27.04 -12.07
CA LYS A 23 -47.89 -27.37 -11.39
C LYS A 23 -46.71 -26.91 -12.26
N CYS A 24 -45.78 -26.16 -11.65
CA CYS A 24 -44.50 -25.81 -12.26
C CYS A 24 -43.49 -26.90 -11.93
N ASP A 25 -42.70 -27.29 -12.91
CA ASP A 25 -41.53 -28.18 -12.80
C ASP A 25 -40.27 -27.45 -12.27
N GLU A 26 -40.36 -26.13 -12.08
CA GLU A 26 -39.30 -25.28 -11.50
C GLU A 26 -37.97 -25.25 -12.30
N GLY A 27 -37.98 -25.78 -13.53
CA GLY A 27 -36.87 -25.68 -14.49
C GLY A 27 -36.48 -24.22 -14.77
N ARG A 28 -35.17 -23.95 -14.79
CA ARG A 28 -34.57 -22.64 -15.09
C ARG A 28 -33.63 -22.79 -16.29
N PRO A 29 -33.57 -21.83 -17.23
CA PRO A 29 -34.18 -20.50 -17.20
C PRO A 29 -35.69 -20.45 -17.51
N ILE A 30 -36.24 -21.48 -18.17
CA ILE A 30 -37.66 -21.59 -18.54
C ILE A 30 -38.18 -22.96 -18.09
N CYS A 31 -39.38 -23.01 -17.51
CA CYS A 31 -40.01 -24.28 -17.13
C CYS A 31 -40.69 -24.95 -18.34
N ALA A 32 -40.74 -26.29 -18.36
CA ALA A 32 -41.24 -27.06 -19.52
C ALA A 32 -42.68 -26.66 -19.93
N ASN A 33 -43.52 -26.31 -18.95
CA ASN A 33 -44.90 -25.88 -19.20
C ASN A 33 -45.03 -24.50 -19.86
N CYS A 34 -44.06 -23.61 -19.65
CA CYS A 34 -44.00 -22.31 -20.31
C CYS A 34 -43.33 -22.43 -21.68
N ASP A 35 -42.30 -23.26 -21.80
CA ASP A 35 -41.56 -23.51 -23.04
C ASP A 35 -42.47 -24.11 -24.12
N GLN A 36 -43.20 -25.18 -23.79
CA GLN A 36 -44.12 -25.85 -24.72
C GLN A 36 -45.23 -24.91 -25.25
N ARG A 37 -45.52 -23.82 -24.54
CA ARG A 37 -46.55 -22.86 -24.89
C ARG A 37 -46.00 -21.53 -25.40
N HIS A 38 -44.68 -21.39 -25.48
CA HIS A 38 -43.99 -20.16 -25.87
C HIS A 38 -44.43 -18.95 -25.00
N ASP A 39 -44.76 -19.19 -23.73
CA ASP A 39 -45.15 -18.17 -22.76
C ASP A 39 -43.91 -17.63 -22.02
N THR A 40 -43.88 -16.33 -21.70
CA THR A 40 -42.77 -15.74 -20.91
C THR A 40 -42.70 -16.31 -19.50
N CYS A 41 -41.59 -16.99 -19.15
CA CYS A 41 -41.41 -17.62 -17.84
C CYS A 41 -40.63 -16.70 -16.88
N VAL A 42 -41.30 -16.20 -15.84
CA VAL A 42 -40.71 -15.25 -14.88
C VAL A 42 -40.81 -15.81 -13.46
N TYR A 43 -39.67 -15.88 -12.75
CA TYR A 43 -39.59 -16.26 -11.34
C TYR A 43 -39.30 -15.03 -10.48
N ASN A 44 -40.05 -14.83 -9.40
CA ASN A 44 -40.05 -13.56 -8.65
C ASN A 44 -38.91 -13.40 -7.62
N THR A 45 -37.78 -14.08 -7.80
CA THR A 45 -36.59 -13.97 -6.93
C THR A 45 -35.32 -14.41 -7.68
N SER A 46 -34.32 -13.52 -7.73
CA SER A 46 -32.92 -13.79 -8.07
C SER A 46 -32.21 -14.49 -6.91
N ALA A 47 -32.59 -15.74 -6.64
CA ALA A 47 -31.82 -16.63 -5.76
C ALA A 47 -30.67 -17.28 -6.56
N PRO A 48 -29.47 -17.48 -5.96
CA PRO A 48 -28.30 -18.02 -6.66
C PRO A 48 -28.48 -19.47 -7.13
N PHE A 49 -27.78 -19.80 -8.21
CA PHE A 49 -27.70 -21.12 -8.84
C PHE A 49 -27.35 -22.24 -7.84
N LYS A 50 -28.09 -23.35 -7.89
CA LYS A 50 -27.67 -24.65 -7.33
C LYS A 50 -27.85 -25.73 -8.40
N PHE A 51 -26.78 -26.45 -8.69
CA PHE A 51 -26.76 -27.61 -9.59
C PHE A 51 -27.60 -28.76 -9.03
N PRO A 52 -28.25 -29.60 -9.86
CA PRO A 52 -28.94 -30.80 -9.40
C PRO A 52 -27.98 -31.98 -9.30
N GLU A 53 -27.99 -32.67 -8.15
CA GLU A 53 -27.50 -34.05 -8.01
C GLU A 53 -28.68 -34.98 -7.69
N GLU A 54 -28.55 -36.22 -8.16
CA GLU A 54 -29.60 -37.17 -8.52
C GLU A 54 -30.23 -37.97 -7.36
N GLN A 55 -31.50 -38.34 -7.58
CA GLN A 55 -32.21 -39.60 -7.30
C GLN A 55 -31.93 -40.36 -5.97
N ASP A 56 -32.98 -40.57 -5.16
CA ASP A 56 -33.73 -41.84 -5.15
C ASP A 56 -34.91 -41.85 -4.15
N ALA A 57 -35.96 -42.59 -4.51
CA ALA A 57 -37.14 -42.91 -3.70
C ALA A 57 -37.03 -44.37 -3.20
N PRO A 58 -38.08 -45.05 -2.65
CA PRO A 58 -39.28 -44.61 -1.93
C PRO A 58 -39.51 -45.44 -0.63
N LEU A 59 -40.64 -45.20 0.07
CA LEU A 59 -41.65 -46.21 0.53
C LEU A 59 -42.19 -45.93 1.94
N GLY A 60 -43.51 -46.14 2.13
CA GLY A 60 -44.06 -46.56 3.43
C GLY A 60 -45.18 -45.73 4.05
N ARG A 61 -46.39 -45.91 3.51
CA ARG A 61 -47.77 -45.96 4.08
C ARG A 61 -48.13 -45.58 5.56
N PRO A 62 -49.44 -45.36 5.83
CA PRO A 62 -49.96 -44.45 6.85
C PRO A 62 -50.81 -45.11 7.96
N GLY A 63 -51.14 -44.33 8.98
CA GLY A 63 -52.23 -44.57 9.94
C GLY A 63 -52.01 -43.66 11.15
N SER A 64 -52.98 -43.16 11.89
CA SER A 64 -54.44 -43.19 11.85
C SER A 64 -54.87 -42.20 12.95
N GLN A 65 -56.04 -41.57 12.79
CA GLN A 65 -56.95 -41.12 13.86
C GLN A 65 -56.46 -40.07 14.88
N ARG A 66 -57.04 -38.87 14.81
CA ARG A 66 -58.14 -38.40 15.68
C ARG A 66 -57.72 -38.28 17.15
N GLN A 67 -57.59 -37.03 17.62
CA GLN A 67 -58.56 -36.44 18.55
C GLN A 67 -58.25 -34.95 18.74
N SER A 68 -59.33 -34.18 18.74
CA SER A 68 -59.43 -32.77 19.04
C SER A 68 -59.80 -32.60 20.50
N GLU A 69 -59.09 -31.73 21.24
CA GLU A 69 -59.60 -30.96 22.38
C GLU A 69 -58.56 -29.91 22.84
N PRO A 70 -58.91 -28.89 23.65
CA PRO A 70 -58.83 -27.49 23.23
C PRO A 70 -57.87 -26.60 24.07
N ALA A 71 -57.58 -25.42 23.51
CA ALA A 71 -57.14 -24.18 24.15
C ALA A 71 -56.26 -24.27 25.43
N GLY A 72 -54.94 -24.11 25.23
CA GLY A 72 -54.01 -23.62 26.24
C GLY A 72 -53.46 -22.23 25.85
N PRO A 73 -53.04 -21.40 26.81
CA PRO A 73 -52.78 -19.97 26.60
C PRO A 73 -51.51 -19.74 25.77
N ALA A 74 -51.50 -18.62 25.05
CA ALA A 74 -50.41 -18.17 24.21
C ALA A 74 -49.07 -18.20 24.96
N SER A 75 -48.14 -19.05 24.52
CA SER A 75 -46.73 -18.90 24.82
C SER A 75 -46.19 -17.77 23.94
N GLU A 76 -46.04 -16.58 24.52
CA GLU A 76 -45.23 -15.50 23.94
C GLU A 76 -43.78 -15.98 23.88
N SER A 77 -43.39 -16.52 22.73
CA SER A 77 -41.97 -16.63 22.39
C SER A 77 -41.48 -15.20 22.08
N PRO A 78 -40.49 -14.66 22.80
CA PRO A 78 -39.97 -13.33 22.50
C PRO A 78 -39.29 -13.43 21.14
N ASN A 79 -39.90 -12.83 20.13
CA ASN A 79 -39.37 -12.79 18.78
C ASN A 79 -38.27 -11.73 18.74
N VAL A 80 -37.10 -12.06 19.28
CA VAL A 80 -35.92 -11.17 19.43
C VAL A 80 -35.45 -10.62 18.08
N LEU A 81 -35.87 -11.22 16.97
CA LEU A 81 -35.54 -10.80 15.60
C LEU A 81 -36.34 -9.58 15.09
N ASN A 82 -37.42 -9.17 15.77
CA ASN A 82 -38.22 -8.00 15.37
C ASN A 82 -37.73 -6.68 15.98
N ASN A 83 -36.66 -6.68 16.78
CA ASN A 83 -36.12 -5.48 17.44
C ASN A 83 -35.16 -4.63 16.58
N PHE A 84 -34.85 -5.05 15.35
CA PHE A 84 -34.25 -4.14 14.37
C PHE A 84 -35.39 -3.36 13.70
N ASP A 85 -35.97 -2.45 14.48
CA ASP A 85 -37.05 -1.58 14.04
C ASP A 85 -36.54 -0.75 12.85
N VAL A 86 -37.01 -1.07 11.64
CA VAL A 86 -36.67 -0.33 10.42
C VAL A 86 -37.48 0.96 10.46
N THR A 87 -37.00 1.94 11.22
CA THR A 87 -37.49 3.31 11.10
C THR A 87 -37.19 3.77 9.67
N ASN A 88 -38.26 4.05 8.90
CA ASN A 88 -38.19 4.56 7.53
C ASN A 88 -37.12 5.66 7.41
N PRO A 89 -35.99 5.41 6.72
CA PRO A 89 -35.09 6.48 6.37
C PRO A 89 -35.60 7.13 5.09
N SER A 90 -36.04 8.37 5.17
CA SER A 90 -36.15 9.29 4.03
C SER A 90 -34.77 9.72 3.49
N SER A 91 -33.72 8.97 3.80
CA SER A 91 -32.35 9.16 3.35
C SER A 91 -31.90 7.98 2.49
N THR A 92 -31.20 8.27 1.39
CA THR A 92 -30.46 7.27 0.61
C THR A 92 -29.64 6.38 1.55
N PRO A 93 -29.69 5.04 1.40
CA PRO A 93 -28.92 4.14 2.25
C PRO A 93 -27.41 4.48 2.12
N PRO A 94 -26.63 4.38 3.21
CA PRO A 94 -25.20 4.66 3.16
C PRO A 94 -24.53 3.69 2.17
N THR A 95 -23.87 4.24 1.14
CA THR A 95 -23.11 3.48 0.16
C THR A 95 -21.71 3.21 0.69
N LEU A 96 -21.31 1.94 0.80
CA LEU A 96 -19.95 1.56 1.18
C LEU A 96 -19.05 1.53 -0.06
N ASP A 97 -17.93 2.27 0.01
CA ASP A 97 -16.89 2.18 -1.01
C ASP A 97 -16.00 0.96 -0.76
N MET A 98 -16.36 -0.15 -1.41
CA MET A 98 -15.63 -1.41 -1.30
C MET A 98 -14.19 -1.31 -1.80
N LYS A 99 -13.89 -0.43 -2.77
CA LYS A 99 -12.51 -0.25 -3.28
C LYS A 99 -11.63 0.38 -2.22
N SER A 100 -12.10 1.44 -1.57
CA SER A 100 -11.37 2.04 -0.45
C SER A 100 -11.13 1.06 0.70
N LEU A 101 -12.11 0.20 1.01
CA LEU A 101 -11.94 -0.85 2.04
C LEU A 101 -10.89 -1.89 1.65
N GLU A 102 -10.83 -2.30 0.39
CA GLU A 102 -9.78 -3.19 -0.13
C GLU A 102 -8.39 -2.55 -0.01
N LEU A 103 -8.26 -1.25 -0.32
CA LEU A 103 -7.00 -0.51 -0.18
C LEU A 103 -6.53 -0.36 1.27
N VAL A 104 -7.46 -0.18 2.21
CA VAL A 104 -7.16 -0.22 3.66
C VAL A 104 -6.71 -1.63 4.07
N LEU A 105 -7.35 -2.68 3.55
CA LEU A 105 -6.93 -4.05 3.82
C LEU A 105 -5.52 -4.33 3.28
N GLN A 106 -5.20 -3.81 2.10
CA GLN A 106 -3.86 -3.91 1.51
C GLN A 106 -2.81 -3.19 2.39
N TRP A 107 -3.15 -2.03 2.95
CA TRP A 107 -2.29 -1.31 3.90
C TRP A 107 -1.95 -2.19 5.10
N ILE A 108 -2.97 -2.72 5.77
CA ILE A 108 -2.85 -3.54 6.97
C ILE A 108 -2.05 -4.81 6.67
N LYS A 109 -2.30 -5.48 5.53
CA LYS A 109 -1.61 -6.73 5.21
C LYS A 109 -0.15 -6.54 4.79
N HIS A 110 0.13 -5.53 3.97
CA HIS A 110 1.39 -5.47 3.22
C HIS A 110 2.06 -4.09 3.16
N THR A 111 1.36 -3.02 2.76
CA THR A 111 2.00 -1.75 2.37
C THR A 111 2.79 -1.07 3.51
N HIS A 112 2.28 -1.12 4.74
CA HIS A 112 2.90 -0.42 5.87
C HIS A 112 4.30 -0.95 6.24
N ARG A 113 4.60 -2.22 5.92
CA ARG A 113 5.80 -2.93 6.40
C ARG A 113 7.11 -2.31 5.92
N PHE A 114 7.09 -1.67 4.75
CA PHE A 114 8.28 -1.09 4.10
C PHE A 114 8.77 0.21 4.76
N PHE A 115 7.94 0.82 5.60
CA PHE A 115 8.31 2.00 6.40
C PHE A 115 8.94 1.63 7.75
N ALA A 116 8.81 0.37 8.17
CA ALA A 116 9.27 -0.08 9.47
C ALA A 116 10.79 -0.32 9.47
N ARG A 117 11.43 0.01 10.58
CA ARG A 117 12.84 -0.32 10.87
C ARG A 117 13.01 -1.48 11.84
N ASN A 118 11.91 -1.88 12.48
CA ASN A 118 11.81 -2.94 13.47
C ASN A 118 10.32 -3.23 13.74
N GLU A 119 10.03 -4.22 14.58
CA GLU A 119 8.66 -4.60 14.95
C GLU A 119 7.86 -3.46 15.63
N GLU A 120 8.50 -2.64 16.45
CA GLU A 120 7.83 -1.54 17.16
C GLU A 120 7.30 -0.48 16.18
N THR A 121 8.15 -0.03 15.26
CA THR A 121 7.75 0.91 14.20
C THR A 121 6.79 0.28 13.20
N ARG A 122 6.87 -1.04 12.96
CA ARG A 122 5.91 -1.78 12.13
C ARG A 122 4.49 -1.67 12.69
N ARG A 123 4.32 -1.94 13.98
CA ARG A 123 3.01 -1.81 14.66
C ARG A 123 2.47 -0.39 14.62
N LEU A 124 3.34 0.61 14.70
CA LEU A 124 2.96 2.03 14.60
C LEU A 124 2.42 2.38 13.20
N TRP A 125 3.12 1.96 12.14
CA TRP A 125 2.67 2.17 10.76
C TRP A 125 1.41 1.38 10.43
N GLU A 126 1.23 0.19 11.01
CA GLU A 126 0.05 -0.64 10.78
C GLU A 126 -1.24 0.02 11.30
N MET A 127 -1.32 0.32 12.60
CA MET A 127 -2.57 0.70 13.26
C MET A 127 -2.64 2.17 13.70
N PRO A 128 -1.72 2.71 14.51
CA PRO A 128 -1.75 4.13 14.90
C PRO A 128 -1.76 5.14 13.75
N VAL A 129 -0.98 4.93 12.69
CA VAL A 129 -1.01 5.81 11.51
C VAL A 129 -2.36 5.73 10.78
N LEU A 130 -2.94 4.54 10.66
CA LEU A 130 -4.25 4.37 10.06
C LEU A 130 -5.37 4.99 10.91
N GLN A 131 -5.27 4.90 12.24
CA GLN A 131 -6.20 5.56 13.16
C GLN A 131 -6.12 7.09 13.07
N GLU A 132 -4.91 7.63 12.96
CA GLU A 132 -4.69 9.06 12.72
C GLU A 132 -5.37 9.52 11.41
N ALA A 133 -5.30 8.69 10.36
CA ALA A 133 -5.90 8.95 9.06
C ALA A 133 -7.43 9.07 9.11
N LEU A 134 -8.11 8.48 10.10
CA LEU A 134 -9.55 8.64 10.30
C LEU A 134 -9.95 10.08 10.66
N GLN A 135 -9.03 10.85 11.22
CA GLN A 135 -9.24 12.26 11.58
C GLN A 135 -8.58 13.23 10.59
N ALA A 136 -7.72 12.72 9.69
CA ALA A 136 -6.96 13.51 8.73
C ALA A 136 -7.17 12.98 7.31
N PRO A 137 -8.16 13.51 6.55
CA PRO A 137 -8.52 12.96 5.25
C PRO A 137 -7.37 12.94 4.25
N PHE A 138 -6.48 13.93 4.25
CA PHE A 138 -5.30 13.95 3.39
C PHE A 138 -4.38 12.74 3.64
N LEU A 139 -4.21 12.33 4.89
CA LEU A 139 -3.42 11.14 5.24
C LEU A 139 -4.13 9.87 4.76
N MET A 140 -5.46 9.77 4.92
CA MET A 140 -6.21 8.63 4.40
C MET A 140 -6.06 8.53 2.88
N HIS A 141 -6.21 9.63 2.15
CA HIS A 141 -5.93 9.64 0.71
C HIS A 141 -4.48 9.20 0.41
N GLY A 142 -3.49 9.62 1.20
CA GLY A 142 -2.11 9.13 1.05
C GLY A 142 -1.95 7.62 1.23
N ILE A 143 -2.60 7.04 2.26
CA ILE A 143 -2.61 5.59 2.52
C ILE A 143 -3.26 4.85 1.35
N LEU A 144 -4.44 5.29 0.91
CA LEU A 144 -5.16 4.68 -0.20
C LEU A 144 -4.36 4.78 -1.51
N ALA A 145 -3.73 5.93 -1.78
CA ALA A 145 -2.91 6.15 -2.95
C ALA A 145 -1.75 5.16 -3.02
N LEU A 146 -1.01 5.01 -1.91
CA LEU A 146 0.13 4.11 -1.88
C LEU A 146 -0.27 2.64 -1.92
N SER A 147 -1.37 2.27 -1.25
CA SER A 147 -1.93 0.91 -1.35
C SER A 147 -2.37 0.57 -2.77
N ALA A 148 -2.99 1.51 -3.49
CA ALA A 148 -3.41 1.28 -4.87
C ALA A 148 -2.19 1.09 -5.78
N LEU A 149 -1.16 1.93 -5.61
CA LEU A 149 0.10 1.79 -6.35
C LEU A 149 0.82 0.47 -6.02
N HIS A 150 0.71 0.00 -4.79
CA HIS A 150 1.27 -1.28 -4.39
C HIS A 150 0.50 -2.45 -5.01
N LEU A 151 -0.83 -2.38 -5.13
CA LEU A 151 -1.62 -3.38 -5.84
C LEU A 151 -1.32 -3.41 -7.34
N SER A 152 -1.16 -2.24 -7.98
CA SER A 152 -0.86 -2.17 -9.42
C SER A 152 0.42 -2.92 -9.79
N HIS A 153 1.37 -3.03 -8.84
CA HIS A 153 2.63 -3.75 -9.02
C HIS A 153 2.46 -5.28 -9.19
N PHE A 154 1.42 -5.87 -8.60
CA PHE A 154 1.24 -7.34 -8.59
C PHE A 154 0.13 -7.84 -9.53
N GLN A 155 -0.56 -6.95 -10.24
CA GLN A 155 -1.74 -7.30 -11.02
C GLN A 155 -1.49 -7.32 -12.54
N SER A 156 -2.44 -7.94 -13.26
CA SER A 156 -2.45 -8.02 -14.72
C SER A 156 -2.55 -6.61 -15.37
N ASN A 157 -2.13 -6.48 -16.63
CA ASN A 157 -1.98 -5.17 -17.30
C ASN A 157 -3.22 -4.27 -17.26
N GLN A 158 -4.44 -4.81 -17.32
CA GLN A 158 -5.66 -3.99 -17.32
C GLN A 158 -6.04 -3.50 -15.92
N GLU A 159 -6.02 -4.39 -14.93
CA GLU A 159 -6.32 -4.03 -13.53
C GLU A 159 -5.22 -3.13 -12.93
N SER A 160 -3.97 -3.33 -13.36
CA SER A 160 -2.83 -2.48 -12.99
C SER A 160 -3.08 -1.01 -13.37
N SER A 161 -3.63 -0.74 -14.57
CA SER A 161 -3.96 0.62 -15.02
C SER A 161 -5.07 1.27 -14.16
N ASP A 162 -6.10 0.51 -13.78
CA ASP A 162 -7.18 1.03 -12.93
C ASP A 162 -6.69 1.40 -11.53
N TRP A 163 -5.83 0.56 -10.93
CA TRP A 163 -5.20 0.87 -9.65
C TRP A 163 -4.24 2.05 -9.74
N LEU A 164 -3.50 2.18 -10.84
CA LEU A 164 -2.62 3.31 -11.06
C LEU A 164 -3.38 4.63 -11.16
N ASN A 165 -4.50 4.66 -11.90
CA ASN A 165 -5.39 5.82 -11.96
C ASN A 165 -5.97 6.16 -10.58
N THR A 166 -6.38 5.13 -9.83
CA THR A 166 -6.87 5.28 -8.45
C THR A 166 -5.79 5.87 -7.55
N ALA A 167 -4.55 5.37 -7.65
CA ALA A 167 -3.41 5.86 -6.90
C ALA A 167 -3.13 7.33 -7.18
N LEU A 168 -3.11 7.74 -8.46
CA LEU A 168 -2.90 9.12 -8.87
C LEU A 168 -4.01 10.06 -8.40
N ALA A 169 -5.27 9.62 -8.49
CA ALA A 169 -6.42 10.40 -8.02
C ALA A 169 -6.31 10.68 -6.51
N HIS A 170 -6.12 9.64 -5.69
CA HIS A 170 -5.94 9.81 -4.25
C HIS A 170 -4.69 10.64 -3.92
N LYS A 171 -3.56 10.43 -4.60
CA LYS A 171 -2.34 11.23 -4.39
C LYS A 171 -2.59 12.71 -4.63
N ASN A 172 -3.24 13.07 -5.74
CA ASN A 172 -3.49 14.46 -6.09
C ASN A 172 -4.43 15.14 -5.07
N THR A 173 -5.48 14.45 -4.63
CA THR A 173 -6.35 14.95 -3.55
C THR A 173 -5.57 15.13 -2.25
N ALA A 174 -4.77 14.14 -1.85
CA ALA A 174 -3.97 14.21 -0.64
C ALA A 174 -2.99 15.38 -0.65
N LEU A 175 -2.26 15.57 -1.76
CA LEU A 175 -1.29 16.65 -1.91
C LEU A 175 -1.96 18.03 -1.88
N SER A 176 -3.13 18.19 -2.50
CA SER A 176 -3.89 19.46 -2.44
C SER A 176 -4.21 19.82 -0.99
N MET A 177 -4.83 18.89 -0.26
CA MET A 177 -5.23 19.11 1.13
C MET A 177 -4.04 19.27 2.08
N PHE A 178 -2.96 18.51 1.87
CA PHE A 178 -1.73 18.65 2.64
C PHE A 178 -1.08 20.02 2.44
N SER A 179 -1.03 20.51 1.20
CA SER A 179 -0.42 21.80 0.86
C SER A 179 -1.17 22.98 1.51
N GLU A 180 -2.49 22.87 1.65
CA GLU A 180 -3.30 23.88 2.37
C GLU A 180 -2.98 23.95 3.87
N GLN A 181 -2.59 22.83 4.49
CA GLN A 181 -2.27 22.76 5.91
C GLN A 181 -0.80 23.02 6.23
N LEU A 182 0.09 22.91 5.23
CA LEU A 182 1.53 23.07 5.39
C LEU A 182 1.98 24.37 6.08
N PRO A 183 1.33 25.54 5.85
CA PRO A 183 1.68 26.78 6.55
C PRO A 183 1.38 26.78 8.05
N ASN A 184 0.54 25.87 8.55
CA ASN A 184 0.08 25.84 9.94
C ASN A 184 0.14 24.42 10.53
N ILE A 185 1.35 23.99 10.86
CA ILE A 185 1.58 22.72 11.56
C ILE A 185 1.43 22.97 13.06
N THR A 186 0.55 22.19 13.69
CA THR A 186 0.21 22.25 15.12
C THR A 186 0.22 20.84 15.70
N GLN A 187 0.13 20.71 17.03
CA GLN A 187 0.02 19.42 17.69
C GLN A 187 -1.17 18.56 17.22
N VAL A 188 -2.25 19.20 16.74
CA VAL A 188 -3.45 18.50 16.26
C VAL A 188 -3.19 17.75 14.95
N ASN A 189 -2.40 18.31 14.04
CA ASN A 189 -2.15 17.72 12.72
C ASN A 189 -0.71 17.19 12.53
N ALA A 190 0.21 17.45 13.47
CA ALA A 190 1.63 17.09 13.33
C ALA A 190 1.87 15.61 13.02
N LYS A 191 1.15 14.69 13.69
CA LYS A 191 1.26 13.24 13.43
C LYS A 191 0.82 12.88 12.02
N ALA A 192 -0.28 13.47 11.56
CA ALA A 192 -0.81 13.25 10.22
C ALA A 192 0.12 13.85 9.14
N MET A 193 0.61 15.07 9.35
CA MET A 193 1.53 15.76 8.46
C MET A 193 2.84 14.98 8.29
N MET A 194 3.43 14.50 9.40
CA MET A 194 4.67 13.73 9.37
C MET A 194 4.47 12.38 8.66
N SER A 195 3.39 11.66 8.98
CA SER A 195 3.05 10.41 8.31
C SER A 195 2.93 10.60 6.80
N PHE A 196 2.13 11.58 6.39
CA PHE A 196 1.88 11.85 4.97
C PHE A 196 3.16 12.26 4.24
N ALA A 197 4.02 13.07 4.86
CA ALA A 197 5.30 13.44 4.26
C ALA A 197 6.17 12.21 3.97
N GLY A 198 6.19 11.21 4.87
CA GLY A 198 6.83 9.92 4.62
C GLY A 198 6.17 9.13 3.48
N LEU A 199 4.83 9.09 3.43
CA LEU A 199 4.09 8.43 2.35
C LEU A 199 4.36 9.07 0.99
N ALA A 200 4.48 10.40 0.94
CA ALA A 200 4.77 11.14 -0.30
C ALA A 200 6.14 10.75 -0.87
N VAL A 201 7.17 10.62 -0.02
CA VAL A 201 8.51 10.16 -0.44
C VAL A 201 8.45 8.73 -1.01
N ALA A 202 7.78 7.81 -0.31
CA ALA A 202 7.62 6.43 -0.78
C ALA A 202 6.84 6.36 -2.10
N PHE A 203 5.79 7.17 -2.24
CA PHE A 203 5.03 7.29 -3.49
C PHE A 203 5.93 7.75 -4.63
N SER A 204 6.76 8.79 -4.43
CA SER A 204 7.67 9.28 -5.47
C SER A 204 8.63 8.18 -5.96
N PHE A 205 9.24 7.43 -5.03
CA PHE A 205 10.09 6.28 -5.38
C PHE A 205 9.33 5.22 -6.20
N ALA A 206 8.18 4.77 -5.70
CA ALA A 206 7.38 3.73 -6.35
C ALA A 206 6.83 4.18 -7.72
N SER A 207 6.41 5.44 -7.83
CA SER A 207 5.79 5.99 -9.02
C SER A 207 6.77 6.04 -10.21
N ALA A 208 8.04 6.38 -9.96
CA ALA A 208 9.07 6.39 -11.00
C ALA A 208 9.31 5.00 -11.62
N LEU A 209 9.12 3.93 -10.85
CA LEU A 209 9.27 2.55 -11.35
C LEU A 209 8.04 2.06 -12.12
N ASN A 210 6.84 2.52 -11.76
CA ASN A 210 5.58 1.93 -12.25
C ASN A 210 4.84 2.81 -13.27
N LEU A 211 5.24 4.08 -13.46
CA LEU A 211 4.63 5.02 -14.42
C LEU A 211 5.42 5.21 -15.72
N ILE A 212 6.36 4.31 -16.04
CA ILE A 212 7.27 4.39 -17.21
C ILE A 212 6.56 4.68 -18.55
N PRO A 213 5.33 4.21 -18.84
CA PRO A 213 4.65 4.53 -20.10
C PRO A 213 4.18 6.00 -20.20
N SER A 214 4.24 6.80 -19.14
CA SER A 214 3.67 8.15 -19.07
C SER A 214 4.51 9.18 -18.30
N GLY A 215 5.68 8.79 -17.77
CA GLY A 215 6.55 9.65 -16.97
C GLY A 215 8.05 9.34 -17.11
N GLU A 216 8.89 10.23 -16.59
CA GLU A 216 10.34 10.00 -16.46
C GLU A 216 10.58 8.86 -15.46
N GLY A 217 11.32 7.84 -15.89
CA GLY A 217 11.70 6.71 -15.03
C GLY A 217 12.68 7.11 -13.92
N PRO A 218 13.20 6.13 -13.16
CA PRO A 218 14.28 6.40 -12.21
C PRO A 218 15.50 6.98 -12.94
N SER A 219 16.02 8.09 -12.43
CA SER A 219 17.19 8.81 -12.95
C SER A 219 17.87 9.56 -11.81
N LEU A 220 19.07 10.07 -12.06
CA LEU A 220 19.79 10.94 -11.13
C LEU A 220 18.96 12.19 -10.78
N SER A 221 18.34 12.83 -11.79
CA SER A 221 17.48 14.01 -11.59
C SER A 221 16.23 13.70 -10.76
N SER A 222 15.57 12.57 -11.03
CA SER A 222 14.42 12.13 -10.24
C SER A 222 14.81 11.83 -8.79
N LEU A 223 16.01 11.27 -8.58
CA LEU A 223 16.52 11.00 -7.22
C LEU A 223 16.81 12.29 -6.45
N THR A 224 17.42 13.31 -7.08
CA THR A 224 17.67 14.61 -6.40
C THR A 224 16.36 15.34 -6.07
N ASN A 225 15.34 15.23 -6.92
CA ASN A 225 13.99 15.71 -6.62
C ASN A 225 13.40 15.00 -5.38
N ILE A 226 13.57 13.68 -5.27
CA ILE A 226 13.12 12.91 -4.10
C ILE A 226 13.90 13.31 -2.83
N PHE A 227 15.18 13.62 -2.93
CA PHE A 227 15.95 14.16 -1.81
C PHE A 227 15.41 15.51 -1.33
N THR A 228 15.05 16.38 -2.26
CA THR A 228 14.40 17.67 -1.94
C THR A 228 13.07 17.45 -1.22
N LEU A 229 12.23 16.52 -1.69
CA LEU A 229 10.99 16.14 -1.02
C LEU A 229 11.25 15.56 0.38
N SER A 230 12.27 14.70 0.51
CA SER A 230 12.65 14.10 1.79
C SER A 230 13.05 15.16 2.81
N ARG A 231 13.76 16.21 2.41
CA ARG A 231 14.10 17.33 3.30
C ARG A 231 12.86 18.12 3.75
N GLY A 232 11.79 18.16 2.94
CA GLY A 232 10.50 18.69 3.37
C GLY A 232 9.93 17.98 4.61
N VAL A 233 10.21 16.68 4.76
CA VAL A 233 9.85 15.89 5.96
C VAL A 233 10.52 16.47 7.21
N GLN A 234 11.77 16.95 7.10
CA GLN A 234 12.49 17.55 8.22
C GLN A 234 11.80 18.83 8.72
N THR A 235 11.28 19.66 7.81
CA THR A 235 10.50 20.86 8.14
C THR A 235 9.26 20.49 8.95
N VAL A 236 8.53 19.45 8.52
CA VAL A 236 7.34 18.96 9.23
C VAL A 236 7.68 18.41 10.62
N ILE A 237 8.72 17.59 10.71
CA ILE A 237 9.18 17.03 11.99
C ILE A 237 9.65 18.13 12.95
N ASN A 238 10.33 19.16 12.45
CA ASN A 238 10.89 20.22 13.28
C ASN A 238 9.81 21.16 13.85
N ALA A 239 8.71 21.36 13.13
CA ALA A 239 7.64 22.26 13.56
C ALA A 239 7.07 21.88 14.94
N GLU A 240 6.90 20.59 15.21
CA GLU A 240 6.31 20.07 16.46
C GLU A 240 7.14 18.91 17.05
N SER A 241 8.47 19.03 16.98
CA SER A 241 9.39 17.92 17.33
C SER A 241 9.21 17.41 18.76
N LYS A 242 9.02 18.33 19.72
CA LYS A 242 8.81 17.96 21.13
C LYS A 242 7.55 17.12 21.30
N PHE A 243 6.43 17.61 20.76
CA PHE A 243 5.15 16.91 20.84
C PHE A 243 5.22 15.54 20.16
N LEU A 244 5.81 15.45 18.97
CA LEU A 244 5.95 14.18 18.25
C LEU A 244 6.72 13.13 19.06
N ARG A 245 7.79 13.55 19.75
CA ARG A 245 8.61 12.69 20.63
C ARG A 245 7.92 12.29 21.94
N GLU A 246 6.99 13.10 22.43
CA GLU A 246 6.22 12.81 23.65
C GLU A 246 4.90 12.07 23.36
N SER A 247 4.49 12.00 22.10
CA SER A 247 3.26 11.32 21.67
C SER A 247 3.43 9.80 21.51
N ASN A 248 2.34 9.11 21.16
CA ASN A 248 2.39 7.69 20.79
C ASN A 248 3.21 7.40 19.51
N PHE A 249 3.68 8.42 18.80
CA PHE A 249 4.59 8.30 17.67
C PHE A 249 6.08 8.34 18.06
N PHE A 250 6.39 8.44 19.36
CA PHE A 250 7.76 8.39 19.87
C PHE A 250 8.63 7.28 19.28
N PRO A 251 8.12 6.06 18.94
CA PRO A 251 8.97 5.00 18.41
C PRO A 251 9.60 5.33 17.05
N LEU A 252 9.09 6.32 16.30
CA LEU A 252 9.74 6.79 15.08
C LEU A 252 10.96 7.66 15.38
N PHE A 253 11.01 8.26 16.57
CA PHE A 253 12.05 9.19 17.00
C PHE A 253 13.03 8.59 18.01
N ASP A 254 12.65 7.49 18.67
CA ASP A 254 13.55 6.65 19.48
C ASP A 254 14.35 5.72 18.57
N ILE A 255 15.48 6.24 18.07
CA ILE A 255 16.33 5.52 17.11
C ILE A 255 17.39 4.75 17.91
N LYS A 256 17.17 3.45 18.03
CA LYS A 256 18.17 2.50 18.55
C LYS A 256 18.86 1.84 17.38
N THR A 257 20.17 2.05 17.28
CA THR A 257 20.99 1.40 16.26
C THR A 257 20.94 -0.12 16.47
N PRO A 258 20.65 -0.91 15.43
CA PRO A 258 20.72 -2.36 15.52
C PRO A 258 22.12 -2.83 15.89
N ASP A 259 22.21 -3.96 16.58
CA ASP A 259 23.48 -4.64 16.88
C ASP A 259 24.08 -5.33 15.64
N GLU A 260 23.37 -5.32 14.51
CA GLU A 260 23.80 -5.97 13.27
C GLU A 260 25.11 -5.35 12.75
N PRO A 261 26.18 -6.15 12.60
CA PRO A 261 27.47 -5.63 12.19
C PRO A 261 27.46 -5.22 10.71
N ILE A 262 28.15 -4.13 10.41
CA ILE A 262 28.42 -3.72 9.03
C ILE A 262 29.55 -4.62 8.49
N PRO A 263 29.39 -5.29 7.33
CA PRO A 263 30.45 -6.12 6.78
C PRO A 263 31.71 -5.31 6.42
N ASP A 264 32.89 -5.90 6.62
CA ASP A 264 34.19 -5.23 6.47
C ASP A 264 34.37 -4.52 5.13
N GLN A 265 33.85 -5.10 4.03
CA GLN A 265 33.93 -4.46 2.72
C GLN A 265 33.22 -3.09 2.64
N PHE A 266 32.14 -2.90 3.41
CA PHE A 266 31.43 -1.62 3.50
C PHE A 266 32.16 -0.63 4.40
N LEU A 267 32.73 -1.12 5.52
CA LEU A 267 33.60 -0.29 6.38
C LEU A 267 34.81 0.23 5.60
N ASN A 268 35.48 -0.66 4.86
CA ASN A 268 36.59 -0.30 3.97
C ASN A 268 36.17 0.69 2.88
N ALA A 269 34.95 0.58 2.35
CA ALA A 269 34.43 1.55 1.38
C ALA A 269 34.24 2.93 2.00
N PHE A 270 33.69 3.03 3.22
CA PHE A 270 33.60 4.29 3.94
C PHE A 270 34.99 4.90 4.24
N GLU A 271 35.94 4.09 4.69
CA GLU A 271 37.31 4.57 4.93
C GLU A 271 38.00 5.08 3.66
N ARG A 272 37.76 4.45 2.51
CA ARG A 272 38.26 4.94 1.22
C ARG A 272 37.65 6.28 0.85
N LEU A 273 36.34 6.46 1.04
CA LEU A 273 35.67 7.74 0.82
C LEU A 273 36.19 8.84 1.75
N GLU A 274 36.39 8.53 3.04
CA GLU A 274 36.91 9.46 4.03
C GLU A 274 38.35 9.90 3.67
N LYS A 275 39.21 8.97 3.24
CA LYS A 275 40.57 9.28 2.77
C LYS A 275 40.53 10.14 1.51
N LEU A 276 39.71 9.77 0.52
CA LEU A 276 39.56 10.54 -0.71
C LEU A 276 39.05 11.96 -0.44
N ASN A 277 38.12 12.12 0.51
CA ASN A 277 37.62 13.44 0.92
C ASN A 277 38.75 14.36 1.41
N VAL A 278 39.68 13.82 2.20
CA VAL A 278 40.85 14.55 2.71
C VAL A 278 41.84 14.87 1.58
N GLU A 279 42.03 13.95 0.64
CA GLU A 279 42.91 14.15 -0.52
C GLU A 279 42.38 15.24 -1.45
N CYS A 280 41.11 15.20 -1.79
CA CYS A 280 40.44 16.23 -2.60
C CYS A 280 40.53 17.61 -1.94
N TYR A 281 40.34 17.70 -0.61
CA TYR A 281 40.52 18.95 0.12
C TYR A 281 41.91 19.57 -0.02
N ARG A 282 42.96 18.74 -0.14
CA ARG A 282 44.34 19.24 -0.31
C ARG A 282 44.63 19.68 -1.74
N GLN A 283 43.89 19.19 -2.72
CA GLN A 283 44.18 19.37 -4.15
C GLN A 283 43.24 20.36 -4.84
N LEU A 284 42.00 20.46 -4.37
CA LEU A 284 40.92 21.23 -4.99
C LEU A 284 40.56 22.41 -4.09
N GLN A 285 40.56 23.61 -4.67
CA GLN A 285 40.39 24.86 -3.93
C GLN A 285 39.00 25.04 -3.32
N ASP A 286 37.95 24.51 -3.96
CA ASP A 286 36.54 24.67 -3.57
C ASP A 286 35.91 23.40 -2.98
N HIS A 287 36.74 22.49 -2.43
CA HIS A 287 36.25 21.21 -1.89
C HIS A 287 35.76 21.33 -0.44
N GLU A 288 34.46 21.14 -0.23
CA GLU A 288 33.78 21.27 1.06
C GLU A 288 33.96 20.02 1.96
N MET A 289 35.18 19.80 2.46
CA MET A 289 35.55 18.61 3.23
C MET A 289 34.57 18.25 4.36
N VAL A 290 34.15 19.25 5.15
CA VAL A 290 33.27 19.04 6.33
C VAL A 290 31.87 18.61 5.89
N THR A 291 31.37 19.17 4.79
CA THR A 291 30.07 18.83 4.21
C THR A 291 30.05 17.35 3.80
N TYR A 292 31.06 16.92 3.04
CA TYR A 292 31.19 15.53 2.61
C TYR A 292 31.43 14.56 3.76
N GLN A 293 32.25 14.95 4.74
CA GLN A 293 32.51 14.13 5.92
C GLN A 293 31.20 13.84 6.68
N ARG A 294 30.31 14.85 6.82
CA ARG A 294 29.00 14.66 7.44
C ARG A 294 28.07 13.78 6.60
N ALA A 295 28.03 13.95 5.28
CA ALA A 295 27.22 13.12 4.40
C ALA A 295 27.63 11.64 4.49
N ILE A 296 28.94 11.36 4.51
CA ILE A 296 29.50 10.01 4.67
C ILE A 296 29.20 9.46 6.07
N ALA A 297 29.37 10.26 7.12
CA ALA A 297 29.11 9.85 8.50
C ALA A 297 27.65 9.44 8.72
N TYR A 298 26.68 10.21 8.22
CA TYR A 298 25.26 9.83 8.32
C TYR A 298 24.94 8.54 7.56
N MET A 299 25.58 8.32 6.41
CA MET A 299 25.40 7.07 5.66
C MET A 299 25.92 5.88 6.47
N ARG A 300 27.10 6.04 7.10
CA ARG A 300 27.73 5.03 7.96
C ARG A 300 26.91 4.75 9.21
N GLU A 301 26.36 5.78 9.85
CA GLU A 301 25.48 5.65 11.03
C GLU A 301 24.21 4.85 10.73
N LEU A 302 23.65 5.04 9.52
CA LEU A 302 22.41 4.37 9.11
C LEU A 302 22.63 2.99 8.48
N ALA A 303 23.86 2.65 8.07
CA ALA A 303 24.20 1.38 7.44
C ALA A 303 23.69 0.13 8.20
N PRO A 304 23.79 0.03 9.54
CA PRO A 304 23.30 -1.13 10.28
C PRO A 304 21.81 -1.43 10.05
N PHE A 305 20.98 -0.41 9.83
CA PHE A 305 19.54 -0.59 9.58
C PHE A 305 19.26 -1.32 8.26
N THR A 306 20.10 -1.13 7.24
CA THR A 306 19.96 -1.84 5.96
C THR A 306 20.32 -3.32 6.10
N PHE A 307 21.22 -3.69 7.01
CA PHE A 307 21.55 -5.09 7.24
C PHE A 307 20.54 -5.79 8.15
N ALA A 308 20.05 -5.08 9.17
CA ALA A 308 19.04 -5.60 10.09
C ALA A 308 17.66 -5.78 9.43
N GLU A 309 17.23 -4.82 8.61
CA GLU A 309 15.94 -4.83 7.90
C GLU A 309 16.13 -4.35 6.45
N PRO A 310 16.57 -5.24 5.52
CA PRO A 310 16.95 -4.84 4.16
C PRO A 310 15.86 -4.18 3.34
N THR A 311 14.59 -4.46 3.62
CA THR A 311 13.46 -3.84 2.90
C THR A 311 13.05 -2.49 3.47
N SER A 312 13.69 -2.01 4.54
CA SER A 312 13.35 -0.74 5.18
C SER A 312 13.81 0.47 4.37
N LEU A 313 12.96 1.49 4.28
CA LEU A 313 13.34 2.80 3.71
C LEU A 313 14.19 3.66 4.66
N THR A 314 14.55 3.16 5.85
CA THR A 314 15.18 3.95 6.91
C THR A 314 16.49 4.60 6.51
N LEU A 315 17.42 3.85 5.90
CA LEU A 315 18.67 4.45 5.42
C LEU A 315 18.39 5.41 4.28
N LEU A 316 17.58 5.00 3.30
CA LEU A 316 17.39 5.77 2.08
C LEU A 316 16.79 7.15 2.36
N VAL A 317 15.69 7.17 3.09
CA VAL A 317 14.98 8.41 3.43
C VAL A 317 15.69 9.13 4.58
N GLY A 318 16.18 8.40 5.57
CA GLY A 318 16.85 8.98 6.73
C GLY A 318 18.18 9.66 6.40
N TRP A 319 18.91 9.16 5.39
CA TRP A 319 20.12 9.82 4.89
C TRP A 319 19.76 11.08 4.11
N ALA A 320 18.77 11.00 3.20
CA ALA A 320 18.31 12.14 2.42
C ALA A 320 17.80 13.30 3.29
N ILE A 321 17.15 12.97 4.42
CA ILE A 321 16.68 13.94 5.42
C ILE A 321 17.85 14.65 6.13
N ARG A 322 18.90 13.90 6.50
CA ARG A 322 19.99 14.39 7.37
C ARG A 322 21.19 14.96 6.63
N ALA A 323 21.42 14.54 5.39
CA ALA A 323 22.57 14.97 4.61
C ALA A 323 22.58 16.51 4.46
N PRO A 324 23.76 17.15 4.51
CA PRO A 324 23.85 18.61 4.46
C PRO A 324 23.23 19.21 3.19
N GLY A 325 22.65 20.40 3.28
CA GLY A 325 22.05 21.06 2.12
C GLY A 325 23.04 21.34 1.00
N LYS A 326 24.26 21.79 1.35
CA LYS A 326 25.34 22.05 0.40
C LYS A 326 25.74 20.82 -0.42
N TYR A 327 25.67 19.62 0.17
CA TYR A 327 25.94 18.38 -0.57
C TYR A 327 24.96 18.18 -1.75
N PHE A 328 23.69 18.55 -1.58
CA PHE A 328 22.69 18.45 -2.65
C PHE A 328 22.84 19.53 -3.71
N GLU A 329 23.32 20.72 -3.34
CA GLU A 329 23.70 21.76 -4.31
C GLU A 329 24.83 21.24 -5.20
N ASP A 330 25.87 20.67 -4.59
CA ASP A 330 27.00 20.07 -5.32
C ASP A 330 26.57 18.89 -6.22
N LEU A 331 25.59 18.09 -5.79
CA LEU A 331 24.99 17.04 -6.64
C LEU A 331 24.25 17.62 -7.85
N ASN A 332 23.48 18.69 -7.67
CA ASN A 332 22.78 19.35 -8.78
C ASN A 332 23.77 20.00 -9.77
N GLU A 333 24.92 20.45 -9.27
CA GLU A 333 26.04 20.96 -10.08
C GLU A 333 26.90 19.83 -10.69
N SER A 334 26.53 18.56 -10.49
CA SER A 334 27.28 17.40 -10.97
C SER A 334 28.73 17.35 -10.49
N ASN A 335 28.98 17.80 -9.25
CA ASN A 335 30.30 17.73 -8.64
C ASN A 335 30.79 16.27 -8.60
N PRO A 336 32.00 15.96 -9.12
CA PRO A 336 32.47 14.58 -9.22
C PRO A 336 32.55 13.84 -7.88
N PHE A 337 33.02 14.50 -6.82
CA PHE A 337 33.13 13.86 -5.51
C PHE A 337 31.73 13.61 -4.89
N ALA A 338 30.79 14.55 -5.08
CA ALA A 338 29.42 14.36 -4.64
C ALA A 338 28.77 13.13 -5.31
N LEU A 339 28.99 12.97 -6.62
CA LEU A 339 28.54 11.82 -7.40
C LEU A 339 29.21 10.51 -6.95
N VAL A 340 30.49 10.53 -6.58
CA VAL A 340 31.19 9.36 -6.01
C VAL A 340 30.58 8.93 -4.67
N VAL A 341 30.23 9.87 -3.79
CA VAL A 341 29.51 9.57 -2.54
C VAL A 341 28.13 8.99 -2.85
N LEU A 342 27.41 9.56 -3.83
CA LEU A 342 26.10 9.06 -4.25
C LEU A 342 26.17 7.65 -4.88
N ALA A 343 27.24 7.34 -5.60
CA ALA A 343 27.48 6.00 -6.14
C ALA A 343 27.56 4.95 -5.03
N HIS A 344 28.18 5.27 -3.89
CA HIS A 344 28.21 4.38 -2.72
C HIS A 344 26.84 4.27 -2.05
N TYR A 345 26.09 5.38 -1.98
CA TYR A 345 24.69 5.36 -1.53
C TYR A 345 23.81 4.43 -2.39
N CYS A 346 24.04 4.39 -3.70
CA CYS A 346 23.31 3.51 -4.62
C CYS A 346 23.48 2.02 -4.30
N VAL A 347 24.59 1.62 -3.67
CA VAL A 347 24.78 0.25 -3.18
C VAL A 347 23.74 -0.09 -2.11
N PHE A 348 23.49 0.83 -1.16
CA PHE A 348 22.46 0.61 -0.13
C PHE A 348 21.04 0.59 -0.72
N MET A 349 20.77 1.40 -1.75
CA MET A 349 19.51 1.28 -2.51
C MET A 349 19.38 -0.10 -3.16
N HIS A 350 20.47 -0.62 -3.73
CA HIS A 350 20.49 -1.94 -4.35
C HIS A 350 20.36 -3.08 -3.34
N LEU A 351 20.92 -2.95 -2.14
CA LEU A 351 20.65 -3.89 -1.03
C LEU A 351 19.15 -3.90 -0.67
N ALA A 352 18.50 -2.74 -0.74
CA ALA A 352 17.06 -2.58 -0.49
C ALA A 352 16.15 -2.89 -1.68
N ARG A 353 16.65 -3.44 -2.80
CA ARG A 353 15.89 -3.69 -4.04
C ARG A 353 14.65 -4.59 -3.88
N LYS A 354 14.59 -5.41 -2.83
CA LYS A 354 13.40 -6.23 -2.51
C LYS A 354 12.23 -5.39 -1.96
N ASN A 355 12.48 -4.13 -1.60
CA ASN A 355 11.43 -3.15 -1.39
C ASN A 355 10.84 -2.74 -2.75
N TRP A 356 9.54 -2.94 -2.93
CA TRP A 356 8.82 -2.66 -4.17
C TRP A 356 8.87 -1.17 -4.61
N CYS A 357 9.09 -0.23 -3.68
CA CYS A 357 9.30 1.18 -4.02
C CYS A 357 10.71 1.43 -4.59
N VAL A 358 11.70 0.60 -4.25
CA VAL A 358 13.12 0.84 -4.54
C VAL A 358 13.59 0.04 -5.76
N GLY A 359 13.24 -1.25 -5.88
CA GLY A 359 13.51 -2.04 -7.08
C GLY A 359 14.88 -1.80 -7.73
N SER A 360 14.88 -1.36 -8.98
CA SER A 360 16.08 -1.14 -9.80
C SER A 360 16.77 0.23 -9.62
N TRP A 361 16.31 1.10 -8.71
CA TRP A 361 16.82 2.45 -8.54
C TRP A 361 18.35 2.52 -8.37
N GLY A 362 18.90 1.71 -7.46
CA GLY A 362 20.34 1.73 -7.16
C GLY A 362 21.19 1.40 -8.40
N ARG A 363 20.75 0.46 -9.23
CA ARG A 363 21.44 0.10 -10.47
C ARG A 363 21.35 1.18 -11.53
N ILE A 364 20.15 1.71 -11.76
CA ILE A 364 19.91 2.68 -12.84
C ILE A 364 20.67 3.98 -12.57
N VAL A 365 20.57 4.51 -11.35
CA VAL A 365 21.27 5.75 -10.99
C VAL A 365 22.78 5.56 -10.97
N LEU A 366 23.30 4.42 -10.49
CA LEU A 366 24.74 4.14 -10.50
C LEU A 366 25.29 4.07 -11.93
N GLN A 367 24.53 3.49 -12.87
CA GLN A 367 24.92 3.45 -14.28
C GLN A 367 24.99 4.86 -14.89
N GLU A 368 24.02 5.71 -14.59
CA GLU A 368 24.02 7.11 -15.03
C GLU A 368 25.19 7.89 -14.43
N ILE A 369 25.46 7.73 -13.13
CA ILE A 369 26.64 8.33 -12.46
C ILE A 369 27.94 7.89 -13.15
N SER A 370 28.08 6.60 -13.47
CA SER A 370 29.27 6.10 -14.17
C SER A 370 29.45 6.69 -15.57
N GLN A 371 28.36 7.05 -16.25
CA GLN A 371 28.43 7.69 -17.58
C GLN A 371 28.76 9.18 -17.48
N ASN A 372 28.35 9.84 -16.40
CA ASN A 372 28.54 11.27 -16.18
C ASN A 372 29.91 11.62 -15.55
N LEU A 373 30.55 10.67 -14.87
CA LEU A 373 31.85 10.88 -14.25
C LEU A 373 33.00 10.87 -15.26
N ALA A 374 34.01 11.70 -15.04
CA ALA A 374 35.24 11.66 -15.84
C ALA A 374 36.08 10.39 -15.54
N PRO A 375 36.91 9.91 -16.48
CA PRO A 375 37.69 8.68 -16.36
C PRO A 375 38.50 8.56 -15.05
N GLU A 376 39.08 9.66 -14.57
CA GLU A 376 39.87 9.68 -13.34
C GLU A 376 39.09 9.28 -12.08
N TRP A 377 37.77 9.49 -12.05
CA TRP A 377 36.92 9.18 -10.91
C TRP A 377 36.40 7.75 -10.89
N HIS A 378 36.52 7.01 -12.00
CA HIS A 378 35.93 5.67 -12.15
C HIS A 378 36.50 4.66 -11.15
N ASN A 379 37.79 4.77 -10.82
CA ASN A 379 38.44 3.90 -9.84
C ASN A 379 37.80 4.02 -8.44
N HIS A 380 37.17 5.16 -8.13
CA HIS A 380 36.52 5.40 -6.85
C HIS A 380 35.10 4.81 -6.77
N ILE A 381 34.46 4.51 -7.90
CA ILE A 381 33.13 3.86 -7.94
C ILE A 381 33.19 2.37 -8.28
N GLY A 382 34.37 1.82 -8.58
CA GLY A 382 34.55 0.42 -8.98
C GLY A 382 33.97 -0.57 -7.97
N TRP A 383 34.16 -0.34 -6.68
CA TRP A 383 33.55 -1.16 -5.62
C TRP A 383 32.02 -1.11 -5.68
N ALA A 384 31.42 0.07 -5.89
CA ALA A 384 29.96 0.19 -5.97
C ALA A 384 29.40 -0.55 -7.19
N LEU A 385 30.07 -0.44 -8.34
CA LEU A 385 29.71 -1.16 -9.57
C LEU A 385 29.78 -2.68 -9.37
N GLU A 386 30.81 -3.16 -8.68
CA GLU A 386 30.95 -4.58 -8.34
C GLU A 386 29.81 -5.05 -7.44
N GLN A 387 29.47 -4.32 -6.37
CA GLN A 387 28.38 -4.71 -5.45
C GLN A 387 27.01 -4.79 -6.14
N VAL A 388 26.74 -3.88 -7.07
CA VAL A 388 25.48 -3.88 -7.82
C VAL A 388 25.46 -4.98 -8.90
N SER A 389 26.62 -5.39 -9.41
CA SER A 389 26.75 -6.41 -10.46
C SER A 389 26.85 -7.85 -9.94
N THR A 390 27.41 -8.05 -8.74
CA THR A 390 27.74 -9.37 -8.17
C THR A 390 26.56 -10.09 -7.51
N THR A 391 25.45 -9.41 -7.25
CA THR A 391 24.21 -10.10 -6.87
C THR A 391 23.61 -10.77 -8.10
N PRO A 392 23.51 -12.11 -8.15
CA PRO A 392 22.98 -12.82 -9.32
C PRO A 392 21.58 -12.32 -9.67
N ASN A 393 21.26 -12.40 -10.96
CA ASN A 393 19.89 -12.43 -11.48
C ASN A 393 19.05 -13.46 -10.68
N GLU A 394 18.43 -13.04 -9.59
CA GLU A 394 17.20 -13.67 -9.12
C GLU A 394 16.12 -13.10 -10.04
N ASN A 395 15.79 -13.89 -11.08
CA ASN A 395 14.70 -13.64 -12.00
C ASN A 395 13.47 -13.11 -11.24
N LEU A 396 13.02 -11.91 -11.61
CA LEU A 396 11.64 -11.49 -11.47
C LEU A 396 10.96 -11.70 -12.82
#